data_AF-A0AAN4ZDC1-F1
#
_entry.id   AF-A0AAN4ZDC1-F1
#
_cell.length_a   1.000
_cell.length_b   1.000
_cell.length_c   1.000
_cell.angle_alpha   90.00
_cell.angle_beta   90.00
_cell.angle_gamma   90.00
#
_symmetry.space_group_name_H-M   'P 1'
#
loop_
_entity.id
_entity.type
_entity.pdbx_description
1 polymer ?
#
loop_
_entity_poly.entity_id
_entity_poly.type
_entity_poly.pdbx_seq_one_letter_code
_entity_poly.pdbx_strand_id
1 'polypeptide(L)'
;DFGYFLTSSSEFAIVIERLIACIKQRIYDQHGFAHKIMAPVIIFISIFAAVMTICLYWLGLFIPTIIFSQCLGYATAVLAFFCHRYSDGSYRNLMASTLSTKYQIREVSVLTHALVLITFGSVIIKLLIAAEIWCEFILRLDLP
;
A
#
# COMPACT_ATOMS: atom_id res chain seq x y z
N ASP A 1 -10.51 14.48 2.08
CA ASP A 1 -9.45 14.12 3.04
C ASP A 1 -9.61 12.73 3.64
N PHE A 2 -10.71 12.42 4.35
CA PHE A 2 -10.91 11.08 4.92
C PHE A 2 -10.78 9.93 3.91
N GLY A 3 -11.46 10.05 2.76
CA GLY A 3 -11.37 9.04 1.69
C GLY A 3 -9.94 8.86 1.17
N TYR A 4 -9.15 9.94 1.10
CA TYR A 4 -7.77 9.89 0.62
C TYR A 4 -6.84 9.10 1.58
N PHE A 5 -6.95 9.35 2.89
CA PHE A 5 -6.18 8.59 3.88
C PHE A 5 -6.66 7.15 3.96
N LEU A 6 -7.97 6.92 3.89
CA LEU A 6 -8.54 5.59 3.88
C LEU A 6 -8.01 4.79 2.68
N THR A 7 -8.07 5.33 1.46
CA THR A 7 -7.55 4.67 0.26
C THR A 7 -6.05 4.39 0.37
N SER A 8 -5.24 5.39 0.78
CA SER A 8 -3.78 5.21 0.90
C SER A 8 -3.40 4.15 1.93
N SER A 9 -4.09 4.14 3.07
CA SER A 9 -3.86 3.14 4.12
C SER A 9 -4.39 1.76 3.73
N SER A 10 -5.52 1.68 3.00
CA SER A 10 -6.04 0.42 2.43
C SER A 10 -5.09 -0.17 1.38
N GLU A 11 -4.52 0.65 0.49
CA GLU A 11 -3.47 0.22 -0.45
C GLU A 11 -2.29 -0.42 0.29
N PHE A 12 -1.82 0.24 1.35
CA PHE A 12 -0.74 -0.27 2.20
C PHE A 12 -1.08 -1.62 2.86
N ALA A 13 -2.29 -1.78 3.40
CA ALA A 13 -2.72 -3.06 3.95
C ALA A 13 -2.77 -4.18 2.94
N ILE A 14 -3.32 -3.92 1.75
CA ILE A 14 -3.41 -4.92 0.69
C ILE A 14 -2.00 -5.38 0.30
N VAL A 15 -1.04 -4.45 0.19
CA VAL A 15 0.36 -4.81 -0.10
C VAL A 15 0.97 -5.66 1.03
N ILE A 16 0.75 -5.31 2.30
CA ILE A 16 1.23 -6.10 3.44
C ILE A 16 0.62 -7.49 3.46
N GLU A 17 -0.70 -7.61 3.26
CA GLU A 17 -1.39 -8.88 3.21
C GLU A 17 -0.77 -9.78 2.15
N ARG A 18 -0.54 -9.24 0.95
CA ARG A 18 0.06 -9.99 -0.16
C ARG A 18 1.50 -10.37 0.13
N LEU A 19 2.28 -9.50 0.78
CA LEU A 19 3.62 -9.84 1.23
C LEU A 19 3.60 -11.00 2.24
N ILE A 20 2.68 -10.99 3.20
CA ILE A 20 2.52 -12.08 4.18
C ILE A 20 2.11 -13.38 3.48
N ALA A 21 1.17 -13.32 2.53
CA ALA A 21 0.74 -14.46 1.74
C ALA A 21 1.91 -15.06 0.93
N CYS A 22 2.77 -14.22 0.35
CA CYS A 22 3.97 -14.64 -0.38
C CYS A 22 5.02 -15.29 0.54
N ILE A 23 5.24 -14.77 1.75
CA ILE A 23 6.27 -15.30 2.68
C ILE A 23 5.78 -16.56 3.40
N LYS A 24 4.51 -16.59 3.82
CA LYS A 24 3.93 -17.63 4.69
C LYS A 24 2.83 -18.41 4.00
N GLN A 25 3.02 -18.77 2.73
CA GLN A 25 2.01 -19.43 1.89
C GLN A 25 1.39 -20.68 2.56
N ARG A 26 2.21 -21.56 3.17
CA ARG A 26 1.73 -22.75 3.89
C ARG A 26 0.82 -22.45 5.08
N ILE A 27 1.04 -21.33 5.76
CA ILE A 27 0.26 -20.92 6.94
C ILE A 27 -0.98 -20.15 6.50
N TYR A 28 -0.89 -19.41 5.39
CA TYR A 28 -1.98 -18.65 4.83
C TYR A 28 -3.11 -19.55 4.27
N ASP A 29 -2.77 -20.71 3.69
CA ASP A 29 -3.74 -21.72 3.23
C ASP A 29 -4.48 -22.43 4.38
N GLN A 30 -3.98 -22.36 5.61
CA GLN A 30 -4.70 -22.91 6.76
C GLN A 30 -5.94 -22.05 7.04
N HIS A 31 -7.12 -22.69 6.99
CA HIS A 31 -8.42 -22.03 6.98
C HIS A 31 -8.54 -20.92 8.04
N GLY A 32 -8.77 -19.69 7.58
CA GLY A 32 -9.06 -18.52 8.42
C GLY A 32 -7.86 -17.64 8.82
N PHE A 33 -6.63 -17.98 8.42
CA PHE A 33 -5.46 -17.13 8.75
C PHE A 33 -5.52 -15.76 8.08
N ALA A 34 -6.00 -15.71 6.84
CA ALA A 34 -6.25 -14.47 6.09
C ALA A 34 -7.19 -13.51 6.85
N HIS A 35 -8.33 -14.02 7.33
CA HIS A 35 -9.32 -13.20 8.02
C HIS A 35 -8.82 -12.72 9.39
N LYS A 36 -8.08 -13.57 10.12
CA LYS A 36 -7.48 -13.22 11.42
C LYS A 36 -6.43 -12.10 11.33
N ILE A 37 -5.72 -12.00 10.21
CA ILE A 37 -4.76 -10.92 9.98
C ILE A 37 -5.44 -9.68 9.42
N MET A 38 -6.37 -9.84 8.48
CA MET A 38 -7.00 -8.70 7.81
C MET A 38 -7.95 -7.92 8.71
N ALA A 39 -8.70 -8.58 9.60
CA ALA A 39 -9.62 -7.90 10.50
C ALA A 39 -8.96 -6.82 11.40
N PRO A 40 -7.88 -7.10 12.17
CA PRO A 40 -7.22 -6.08 12.98
C PRO A 40 -6.56 -4.99 12.12
N VAL A 41 -6.05 -5.35 10.94
CA VAL A 41 -5.42 -4.40 10.00
C VAL A 41 -6.44 -3.39 9.46
N ILE A 42 -7.63 -3.85 9.08
CA ILE A 42 -8.71 -2.97 8.58
C ILE A 42 -9.20 -2.03 9.68
N ILE A 43 -9.35 -2.54 10.92
CA ILE A 43 -9.74 -1.71 12.08
C ILE A 43 -8.68 -0.64 12.34
N PHE A 44 -7.40 -1.03 12.38
CA PHE A 44 -6.29 -0.12 12.57
C PHE A 44 -6.27 0.98 11.50
N ILE A 45 -6.47 0.63 10.23
CA ILE A 45 -6.51 1.59 9.12
C ILE A 45 -7.67 2.57 9.25
N SER A 46 -8.84 2.08 9.63
CA SER A 46 -10.03 2.92 9.78
C SER A 46 -9.83 3.95 10.88
N ILE A 47 -9.26 3.53 12.02
CA ILE A 47 -8.90 4.42 13.13
C ILE A 47 -7.82 5.41 12.68
N PHE A 48 -6.78 4.92 12.01
CA PHE A 48 -5.68 5.74 11.53
C PHE A 48 -6.15 6.84 10.57
N ALA A 49 -6.99 6.50 9.59
CA ALA A 49 -7.57 7.45 8.65
C ALA A 49 -8.44 8.50 9.36
N ALA A 50 -9.21 8.10 10.38
CA ALA A 50 -10.00 9.03 11.19
C ALA A 50 -9.11 10.01 11.96
N VAL A 51 -8.05 9.52 12.61
CA VAL A 51 -7.08 10.36 13.34
C VAL A 51 -6.40 11.35 12.41
N MET A 52 -5.90 10.91 11.25
CA MET A 52 -5.25 11.79 10.28
C MET A 52 -6.20 12.87 9.73
N THR A 53 -7.47 12.52 9.54
CA THR A 53 -8.50 13.49 9.13
C THR A 53 -8.75 14.52 10.22
N ILE A 54 -8.80 14.11 11.49
CA ILE A 54 -8.94 15.02 12.62
C ILE A 54 -7.72 15.95 12.71
N CYS A 55 -6.50 15.43 12.55
CA CYS A 55 -5.28 16.24 12.53
C CYS A 55 -5.27 17.28 11.41
N LEU A 56 -5.82 16.95 10.24
CA LEU A 56 -5.91 17.89 9.13
C LEU A 56 -6.98 18.96 9.38
N TYR A 57 -8.17 18.56 9.84
CA TYR A 57 -9.31 19.47 9.96
C TYR A 57 -9.28 20.35 11.21
N TRP A 58 -8.90 19.79 12.37
CA TRP A 58 -8.96 20.50 13.65
C TRP A 58 -7.65 21.17 14.04
N LEU A 59 -6.51 20.56 13.70
CA LEU A 59 -5.18 21.08 14.05
C LEU A 59 -4.55 21.87 12.91
N GLY A 60 -5.12 21.86 11.70
CA GLY A 60 -4.62 22.61 10.54
C GLY A 60 -3.23 22.18 10.09
N LEU A 61 -2.81 20.94 10.41
CA LEU A 61 -1.47 20.43 10.16
C LEU A 61 -1.31 19.92 8.71
N PHE A 62 -1.41 20.81 7.73
CA PHE A 62 -1.40 20.44 6.30
C PHE A 62 -0.06 19.86 5.83
N ILE A 63 1.05 20.58 6.04
CA ILE A 63 2.39 20.16 5.59
C ILE A 63 2.81 18.79 6.14
N PRO A 64 2.79 18.53 7.47
CA PRO A 64 3.24 17.24 8.00
C PRO A 64 2.34 16.09 7.53
N THR A 65 1.04 16.35 7.34
CA THR A 65 0.10 15.35 6.84
C THR A 65 0.38 14.96 5.39
N ILE A 66 0.71 15.94 4.53
CA ILE A 66 1.12 15.69 3.14
C ILE A 66 2.42 14.88 3.12
N ILE A 67 3.44 15.29 3.88
CA ILE A 67 4.73 14.59 3.96
C ILE A 67 4.50 13.14 4.41
N PHE A 68 3.73 12.94 5.49
CA PHE A 68 3.43 11.62 6.00
C PHE A 68 2.74 10.74 4.94
N SER A 69 1.74 11.29 4.23
CA SER A 69 1.04 10.55 3.20
C SER A 69 1.95 10.15 2.03
N GLN A 70 2.91 11.00 1.65
CA GLN A 70 3.88 10.68 0.62
C GLN A 70 4.81 9.56 1.08
N CYS A 71 5.33 9.64 2.31
CA CYS A 71 6.14 8.58 2.91
C CYS A 71 5.40 7.24 2.92
N LEU A 72 4.11 7.23 3.26
CA LEU A 72 3.28 6.02 3.22
C LEU A 72 3.15 5.48 1.79
N GLY A 73 2.94 6.35 0.80
CA GLY A 73 2.90 5.97 -0.62
C GLY A 73 4.20 5.33 -1.09
N TYR A 74 5.35 5.92 -0.76
CA TYR A 74 6.67 5.35 -1.08
C TYR A 74 6.90 4.01 -0.40
N ALA A 75 6.60 3.90 0.90
CA ALA A 75 6.71 2.65 1.63
C ALA A 75 5.84 1.55 0.98
N THR A 76 4.62 1.90 0.55
CA THR A 76 3.72 0.99 -0.16
C THR A 76 4.31 0.50 -1.47
N ALA A 77 4.83 1.41 -2.30
CA ALA A 77 5.45 1.05 -3.58
C ALA A 77 6.71 0.19 -3.41
N VAL A 78 7.55 0.51 -2.42
CA VAL A 78 8.74 -0.28 -2.09
C VAL A 78 8.37 -1.68 -1.64
N LEU A 79 7.38 -1.82 -0.75
CA LEU A 79 6.90 -3.13 -0.30
C LEU A 79 6.27 -3.93 -1.46
N ALA A 80 5.50 -3.28 -2.35
CA ALA A 80 4.94 -3.92 -3.52
C ALA A 80 6.04 -4.43 -4.47
N PHE A 81 7.10 -3.64 -4.69
CA PHE A 81 8.24 -4.05 -5.48
C PHE A 81 8.98 -5.25 -4.87
N PHE A 82 9.24 -5.22 -3.56
CA PHE A 82 9.83 -6.36 -2.86
C PHE A 82 8.93 -7.60 -2.93
N CYS A 83 7.62 -7.43 -2.79
CA CYS A 83 6.65 -8.51 -2.92
C CYS A 83 6.71 -9.16 -4.32
N HIS A 84 6.81 -8.36 -5.38
CA HIS A 84 6.96 -8.88 -6.74
C HIS A 84 8.29 -9.60 -6.97
N ARG A 85 9.41 -9.02 -6.50
CA ARG A 85 10.72 -9.69 -6.58
C ARG A 85 10.74 -11.02 -5.81
N TYR A 86 10.10 -11.06 -4.65
CA TYR A 86 10.03 -12.27 -3.83
C TYR A 86 9.12 -13.33 -4.45
N SER A 87 7.97 -12.94 -5.01
CA SER A 87 7.04 -13.88 -5.65
C SER A 87 7.65 -14.52 -6.91
N ASP A 88 8.37 -13.75 -7.73
CA ASP A 88 9.07 -14.27 -8.90
C ASP A 88 10.22 -15.23 -8.52
N GLY A 89 10.98 -14.91 -7.47
CA GLY A 89 12.03 -15.79 -6.94
C GLY A 89 11.47 -17.10 -6.39
N SER A 90 10.39 -17.03 -5.62
CA SER A 90 9.71 -18.21 -5.08
C SER A 90 9.10 -19.08 -6.19
N TYR A 91 8.49 -18.48 -7.22
CA TYR A 91 7.94 -19.21 -8.37
C TYR A 91 9.00 -20.02 -9.11
N ARG A 92 10.22 -19.47 -9.30
CA ARG A 92 11.34 -20.20 -9.92
C ARG A 92 11.82 -21.36 -9.05
N ASN A 93 11.85 -21.19 -7.74
CA ASN A 93 12.29 -22.22 -6.80
C ASN A 93 11.26 -23.33 -6.57
N LEU A 94 9.96 -23.07 -6.78
CA LEU A 94 8.87 -24.04 -6.58
C LEU A 94 8.56 -24.93 -7.80
N MET A 95 9.43 -24.98 -8.81
CA MET A 95 9.25 -25.78 -10.04
C MET A 95 9.02 -27.29 -9.79
N ALA A 96 9.37 -27.81 -8.60
CA ALA A 96 9.18 -29.21 -8.20
C ALA A 96 7.88 -29.51 -7.40
N SER A 97 6.97 -28.54 -7.25
CA SER A 97 5.77 -28.68 -6.40
C SER A 97 4.49 -29.11 -7.14
N THR A 98 3.45 -29.46 -6.38
CA THR A 98 2.13 -29.91 -6.87
C THR A 98 1.44 -28.87 -7.77
N LEU A 99 0.72 -29.35 -8.80
CA LEU A 99 0.02 -28.53 -9.82
C LEU A 99 -0.87 -27.42 -9.22
N SER A 100 -1.57 -27.70 -8.13
CA SER A 100 -2.42 -26.72 -7.42
C SER A 100 -1.64 -25.51 -6.90
N THR A 101 -0.49 -25.78 -6.26
CA THR A 101 0.39 -24.74 -5.70
C THR A 101 0.93 -23.83 -6.80
N LYS A 102 1.22 -24.40 -7.98
CA LYS A 102 1.70 -23.65 -9.14
C LYS A 102 0.65 -22.67 -9.68
N TYR A 103 -0.63 -23.05 -9.71
CA TYR A 103 -1.71 -22.16 -10.12
C TYR A 103 -1.92 -21.02 -9.13
N GLN A 104 -1.92 -21.31 -7.81
CA GLN A 104 -2.04 -20.26 -6.79
C GLN A 104 -0.90 -19.25 -6.86
N ILE A 105 0.35 -19.69 -7.02
CA ILE A 105 1.50 -18.76 -7.10
C ILE A 105 1.43 -17.92 -8.37
N ARG A 106 0.99 -18.50 -9.50
CA ARG A 106 0.82 -17.76 -10.75
C ARG A 106 -0.25 -16.68 -10.61
N GLU A 107 -1.39 -17.00 -9.99
CA GLU A 107 -2.44 -16.02 -9.71
C GLU A 107 -1.93 -14.90 -8.82
N VAL A 108 -1.22 -15.24 -7.73
CA VAL A 108 -0.61 -14.26 -6.83
C VAL A 108 0.41 -13.39 -7.57
N SER A 109 1.27 -13.95 -8.42
CA SER A 109 2.27 -13.19 -9.20
C SER A 109 1.60 -12.20 -10.16
N VAL A 110 0.58 -12.62 -10.91
CA VAL A 110 -0.18 -11.75 -11.82
C VAL A 110 -0.87 -10.62 -11.05
N LEU A 111 -1.50 -10.95 -9.91
CA LEU A 111 -2.17 -9.97 -9.06
C LEU A 111 -1.17 -8.97 -8.46
N THR A 112 0.00 -9.46 -8.03
CA THR A 112 1.06 -8.62 -7.45
C THR A 112 1.66 -7.69 -8.50
N HIS A 113 1.85 -8.16 -9.74
CA HIS A 113 2.31 -7.31 -10.84
C HIS A 113 1.33 -6.17 -11.13
N ALA A 114 0.02 -6.47 -11.18
CA ALA A 114 -1.01 -5.43 -11.31
C ALA A 114 -0.98 -4.45 -10.12
N LEU A 115 -0.80 -4.95 -8.90
CA LEU A 115 -0.72 -4.13 -7.68
C LEU A 115 0.50 -3.20 -7.69
N VAL A 116 1.65 -3.65 -8.19
CA VAL A 116 2.84 -2.80 -8.38
C VAL A 116 2.55 -1.66 -9.34
N LEU A 117 1.91 -1.94 -10.48
CA LEU A 117 1.56 -0.89 -11.44
C LEU A 117 0.56 0.12 -10.86
N ILE A 118 -0.45 -0.36 -10.14
CA ILE A 118 -1.45 0.49 -9.47
C ILE A 118 -0.78 1.36 -8.41
N THR A 119 0.04 0.77 -7.54
CA THR A 119 0.73 1.52 -6.47
C THR A 119 1.74 2.52 -7.03
N PHE A 120 2.46 2.16 -8.09
CA PHE A 120 3.37 3.08 -8.78
C PHE A 120 2.61 4.26 -9.43
N GLY A 121 1.51 3.98 -10.14
CA GLY A 121 0.64 5.02 -10.68
C GLY A 121 0.05 5.93 -9.60
N SER A 122 -0.39 5.34 -8.48
CA SER A 122 -0.90 6.06 -7.31
C SER A 122 0.16 7.01 -6.74
N VAL A 123 1.42 6.58 -6.60
CA VAL A 123 2.53 7.44 -6.17
C VAL A 123 2.79 8.57 -7.16
N ILE A 124 2.80 8.32 -8.46
CA ILE A 124 3.00 9.38 -9.47
C ILE A 124 1.91 10.44 -9.35
N ILE A 125 0.63 10.04 -9.29
CA ILE A 125 -0.49 10.97 -9.17
C ILE A 125 -0.38 11.78 -7.87
N LYS A 126 -0.10 11.12 -6.74
CA LYS A 126 0.08 11.80 -5.44
C LYS A 126 1.26 12.77 -5.48
N LEU A 127 2.34 12.44 -6.17
CA LEU A 127 3.51 13.30 -6.31
C LEU A 127 3.22 14.54 -7.16
N LEU A 128 2.47 14.38 -8.27
CA LEU A 128 2.04 15.50 -9.11
C LEU A 128 1.15 16.47 -8.32
N ILE A 129 0.17 15.95 -7.58
CA ILE A 129 -0.71 16.78 -6.73
C ILE A 129 0.10 17.51 -5.66
N ALA A 130 1.05 16.82 -5.00
CA ALA A 130 1.91 17.47 -4.02
C ALA A 130 2.79 18.56 -4.65
N ALA A 131 3.35 18.32 -5.85
CA ALA A 131 4.15 19.30 -6.56
C ALA A 131 3.33 20.56 -6.93
N GLU A 132 2.08 20.38 -7.36
CA GLU A 132 1.14 21.48 -7.63
C GLU A 132 0.88 22.31 -6.36
N ILE A 133 0.57 21.65 -5.24
CA ILE A 133 0.36 22.32 -3.94
C ILE A 133 1.62 23.09 -3.49
N TRP A 134 2.80 22.49 -3.64
CA TRP A 134 4.06 23.16 -3.30
C TRP A 134 4.33 24.36 -4.21
N CYS A 135 4.02 24.25 -5.50
CA CYS A 135 4.17 25.36 -6.44
C CYS A 135 3.23 26.52 -6.10
N GLU A 136 1.95 26.25 -5.79
CA GLU A 136 1.02 27.27 -5.30
C GLU A 136 1.50 27.91 -3.99
N PHE A 137 2.03 27.11 -3.07
CA PHE A 137 2.53 27.61 -1.79
C PHE A 137 3.70 28.57 -1.99
N ILE A 138 4.68 28.22 -2.84
CA ILE A 138 5.81 29.08 -3.18
C ILE A 138 5.34 30.37 -3.87
N LEU A 139 4.45 30.26 -4.86
CA LEU A 139 3.89 31.41 -5.57
C LEU A 139 3.15 32.38 -4.63
N ARG A 140 2.45 31.87 -3.61
CA ARG A 140 1.79 32.72 -2.60
C ARG A 140 2.76 33.36 -1.62
N LEU A 141 3.92 32.76 -1.38
CA LEU A 141 4.99 33.31 -0.54
C LEU A 141 5.77 34.44 -1.25
N ASP A 142 5.84 34.41 -2.57
CA ASP A 142 6.54 35.40 -3.41
C ASP A 142 5.66 36.63 -3.79
N LEU A 143 4.40 36.69 -3.34
CA LEU A 143 3.53 37.86 -3.50
C LEU A 143 3.78 38.85 -2.35
N PRO A 144 4.17 40.11 -2.63
CA PRO A 144 4.43 41.15 -1.62
C PRO A 144 3.17 41.63 -0.88
#